data_AF-A0A2W4M4X3-F1
#
_entry.id   AF-A0A2W4M4X3-F1
#
_cell.length_a   1.000
_cell.length_b   1.000
_cell.length_c   1.000
_cell.angle_alpha   90.00
_cell.angle_beta   90.00
_cell.angle_gamma   90.00
#
_symmetry.space_group_name_H-M   'P 1'
#
loop_
_entity.id
_entity.type
_entity.pdbx_description
1 polymer ?
#
loop_
_entity_poly.entity_id
_entity_poly.type
_entity_poly.pdbx_seq_one_letter_code
_entity_poly.pdbx_strand_id
1 'polypeptide(L)'
;MGRIEGWALATILALLATLAGPAGAAEPTGDVINFVETGDGRIGGNQPWMRLDTNGNPVIAYQESGTGIIAVAHCNDPYCAGGDETVSRPGEVEGSGPSMALDPAGNPVIAFQTADADLGLIRCDDPDCDGDGDVLVHPDAHPEMTIGQLGVWLELDASGNPVILYSTSHWTDGGMPRLKLLRCDDPFCAGVSPLDVLGGAAAYAELT
;
A
#
# COMPACT_ATOMS: atom_id res chain seq x y z
N MET A 1 37.33 -79.93 -14.11
CA MET A 1 37.51 -78.50 -14.46
C MET A 1 36.14 -77.81 -14.38
N GLY A 2 35.83 -76.81 -13.57
CA GLY A 2 36.55 -76.07 -12.52
C GLY A 2 35.52 -75.32 -11.65
N ARG A 3 35.85 -75.13 -10.36
CA ARG A 3 35.25 -74.17 -9.40
C ARG A 3 35.79 -72.77 -9.68
N ILE A 4 35.01 -71.71 -9.45
CA ILE A 4 35.24 -70.56 -8.53
C ILE A 4 34.07 -69.55 -8.68
N GLU A 5 33.32 -69.23 -7.62
CA GLU A 5 33.37 -68.00 -6.77
C GLU A 5 33.08 -66.70 -7.55
N GLY A 6 32.25 -65.73 -7.15
CA GLY A 6 31.62 -65.36 -5.90
C GLY A 6 31.05 -63.92 -6.04
N TRP A 7 30.00 -63.60 -5.27
CA TRP A 7 29.70 -62.31 -4.64
C TRP A 7 29.83 -60.99 -5.46
N ALA A 8 28.70 -60.33 -5.70
CA ALA A 8 28.50 -58.93 -5.32
C ALA A 8 27.00 -58.55 -5.44
N LEU A 9 26.29 -58.58 -4.31
CA LEU A 9 25.08 -57.79 -4.11
C LEU A 9 25.47 -56.32 -4.28
N ALA A 10 25.11 -55.71 -5.40
CA ALA A 10 25.21 -54.27 -5.57
C ALA A 10 24.10 -53.61 -4.74
N THR A 11 24.36 -53.40 -3.46
CA THR A 11 23.53 -52.55 -2.60
C THR A 11 23.61 -51.14 -3.15
N ILE A 12 22.57 -50.70 -3.87
CA ILE A 12 22.40 -49.29 -4.24
C ILE A 12 22.08 -48.57 -2.92
N LEU A 13 23.12 -48.08 -2.26
CA LEU A 13 23.00 -47.11 -1.19
C LEU A 13 22.55 -45.81 -1.86
N ALA A 14 21.24 -45.58 -1.92
CA ALA A 14 20.71 -44.28 -2.28
C ALA A 14 21.18 -43.29 -1.22
N LEU A 15 22.19 -42.50 -1.58
CA LEU A 15 22.62 -41.34 -0.82
C LEU A 15 21.47 -40.33 -0.92
N LEU A 16 20.55 -40.37 0.05
CA LEU A 16 19.60 -39.31 0.29
C LEU A 16 20.41 -38.09 0.73
N ALA A 17 20.85 -37.30 -0.25
CA ALA A 17 21.30 -35.95 -0.01
C ALA A 17 20.08 -35.20 0.56
N THR A 18 20.08 -34.97 1.86
CA THR A 18 19.20 -34.00 2.48
C THR A 18 19.54 -32.65 1.86
N LEU A 19 18.73 -32.20 0.91
CA LEU A 19 18.58 -30.79 0.62
C LEU A 19 17.93 -30.18 1.86
N ALA A 20 18.77 -29.89 2.86
CA ALA A 20 18.41 -28.88 3.84
C ALA A 20 18.36 -27.58 3.04
N GLY A 21 17.16 -27.19 2.60
CA GLY A 21 16.90 -25.79 2.31
C GLY A 21 17.27 -24.95 3.54
N PRO A 22 17.48 -23.64 3.39
CA PRO A 22 17.57 -22.77 4.56
C PRO A 22 16.38 -23.10 5.47
N ALA A 23 16.61 -23.18 6.78
CA ALA A 23 15.61 -23.54 7.76
C ALA A 23 14.44 -22.55 7.67
N GLY A 24 13.49 -22.82 6.77
CA GLY A 24 12.21 -22.18 6.73
C GLY A 24 11.55 -22.55 8.05
N ALA A 25 11.24 -21.54 8.85
CA ALA A 25 10.31 -21.72 9.95
C ALA A 25 9.13 -22.53 9.40
N ALA A 26 8.75 -23.60 10.10
CA ALA A 26 7.64 -24.41 9.63
C ALA A 26 6.42 -23.50 9.47
N GLU A 27 5.88 -23.43 8.25
CA GLU A 27 4.67 -22.68 7.95
C GLU A 27 3.58 -23.05 8.97
N PRO A 28 2.97 -22.08 9.65
CA PRO A 28 1.96 -22.37 10.65
C PRO A 28 0.76 -23.10 10.03
N THR A 29 0.26 -24.13 10.70
CA THR A 29 -0.96 -24.85 10.26
C THR A 29 -2.19 -24.29 10.97
N GLY A 30 -3.13 -23.73 10.21
CA GLY A 30 -4.39 -23.18 10.73
C GLY A 30 -4.44 -21.66 10.69
N ASP A 31 -5.43 -21.07 11.36
CA ASP A 31 -5.57 -19.62 11.45
C ASP A 31 -4.46 -19.02 12.33
N VAL A 32 -3.82 -17.97 11.84
CA VAL A 32 -2.70 -17.30 12.51
C VAL A 32 -3.08 -15.87 12.82
N ILE A 33 -2.77 -15.42 14.04
CA ILE A 33 -2.88 -14.02 14.44
C ILE A 33 -1.49 -13.58 14.85
N ASN A 34 -0.88 -12.71 14.06
CA ASN A 34 0.40 -12.09 14.35
C ASN A 34 0.25 -10.60 14.54
N PHE A 35 1.25 -10.03 15.19
CA PHE A 35 1.47 -8.60 15.16
C PHE A 35 2.47 -8.31 14.06
N VAL A 36 2.22 -7.26 13.28
CA VAL A 36 3.25 -6.72 12.40
C VAL A 36 4.27 -6.03 13.30
N GLU A 37 5.45 -6.62 13.35
CA GLU A 37 6.58 -6.16 14.15
C GLU A 37 7.68 -5.65 13.21
N THR A 38 8.66 -4.97 13.79
CA THR A 38 9.87 -4.48 13.15
C THR A 38 11.00 -4.68 14.14
N GLY A 39 12.25 -4.62 13.68
CA GLY A 39 13.42 -4.86 14.53
C GLY A 39 13.52 -3.91 15.73
N ASP A 40 12.80 -2.79 15.72
CA ASP A 40 12.69 -1.80 16.79
C ASP A 40 11.40 -1.91 17.64
N GLY A 41 10.43 -2.75 17.28
CA GLY A 41 9.21 -2.96 18.06
C GLY A 41 7.97 -3.34 17.27
N ARG A 42 6.80 -2.86 17.69
CA ARG A 42 5.53 -3.05 16.98
C ARG A 42 5.18 -1.79 16.23
N ILE A 43 4.50 -1.95 15.10
CA ILE A 43 3.96 -0.83 14.35
C ILE A 43 2.69 -0.30 15.04
N GLY A 44 2.78 0.92 15.59
CA GLY A 44 1.60 1.64 16.10
C GLY A 44 0.90 2.39 14.98
N GLY A 45 -0.21 1.87 14.46
CA GLY A 45 -0.92 2.46 13.32
C GLY A 45 -2.42 2.66 13.54
N ASN A 46 -2.97 3.73 12.98
CA ASN A 46 -4.39 4.01 12.86
C ASN A 46 -4.83 3.93 11.39
N GLN A 47 -6.11 3.65 11.18
CA GLN A 47 -6.76 3.64 9.87
C GLN A 47 -5.99 2.82 8.81
N PRO A 48 -5.69 1.53 9.08
CA PRO A 48 -4.87 0.74 8.16
C PRO A 48 -5.62 0.41 6.88
N TRP A 49 -4.86 0.32 5.79
CA TRP A 49 -5.29 -0.18 4.51
C TRP A 49 -4.31 -1.24 4.01
N MET A 50 -4.80 -2.31 3.38
CA MET A 50 -3.93 -3.39 2.91
C MET A 50 -4.23 -3.85 1.48
N ARG A 51 -3.17 -4.35 0.85
CA ARG A 51 -3.19 -5.17 -0.37
C ARG A 51 -2.20 -6.32 -0.18
N LEU A 52 -2.37 -7.37 -0.97
CA LEU A 52 -1.35 -8.42 -1.08
C LEU A 52 -0.50 -8.13 -2.32
N ASP A 53 0.81 -8.28 -2.19
CA ASP A 53 1.73 -8.26 -3.32
C ASP A 53 1.56 -9.53 -4.18
N THR A 54 2.39 -9.68 -5.21
CA THR A 54 2.35 -10.85 -6.09
C THR A 54 2.81 -12.16 -5.43
N ASN A 55 3.53 -12.09 -4.31
CA ASN A 55 3.99 -13.23 -3.52
C ASN A 55 2.96 -13.64 -2.46
N GLY A 56 1.91 -12.84 -2.24
CA GLY A 56 0.92 -13.04 -1.19
C GLY A 56 1.30 -12.38 0.13
N ASN A 57 2.33 -11.55 0.15
CA ASN A 57 2.77 -10.80 1.31
C ASN A 57 1.93 -9.53 1.50
N PRO A 58 1.53 -9.19 2.72
CA PRO A 58 0.82 -7.93 2.98
C PRO A 58 1.69 -6.70 2.74
N VAL A 59 1.16 -5.75 1.96
CA VAL A 59 1.58 -4.35 1.93
C VAL A 59 0.52 -3.54 2.67
N ILE A 60 0.94 -2.74 3.63
CA ILE A 60 0.04 -2.06 4.58
C ILE A 60 0.39 -0.58 4.62
N ALA A 61 -0.56 0.27 4.24
CA ALA A 61 -0.47 1.72 4.47
C ALA A 61 -1.24 2.07 5.74
N TYR A 62 -0.68 2.91 6.59
CA TYR A 62 -1.32 3.32 7.85
C TYR A 62 -0.87 4.71 8.29
N GLN A 63 -1.66 5.33 9.16
CA GLN A 63 -1.25 6.54 9.85
C GLN A 63 -0.49 6.15 11.12
N GLU A 64 0.77 6.56 11.26
CA GLU A 64 1.59 6.29 12.44
C GLU A 64 1.02 7.00 13.67
N SER A 65 0.85 6.25 14.76
CA SER A 65 0.32 6.76 16.02
C SER A 65 1.32 7.71 16.68
N GLY A 66 0.89 8.94 16.96
CA GLY A 66 1.68 9.94 17.68
C GLY A 66 2.35 10.98 16.78
N THR A 67 2.75 10.60 15.56
CA THR A 67 3.28 11.52 14.54
C THR A 67 2.21 11.91 13.51
N GLY A 68 1.27 11.02 13.21
CA GLY A 68 0.29 11.25 12.14
C GLY A 68 0.86 11.05 10.74
N ILE A 69 2.11 10.58 10.62
CA ILE A 69 2.78 10.35 9.34
C ILE A 69 2.13 9.17 8.60
N ILE A 70 1.95 9.30 7.28
CA ILE A 70 1.59 8.16 6.42
C ILE A 70 2.82 7.27 6.27
N ALA A 71 2.71 6.03 6.74
CA ALA A 71 3.76 5.04 6.70
C ALA A 71 3.29 3.79 5.94
N VAL A 72 4.26 3.06 5.42
CA VAL A 72 4.05 1.79 4.71
C VAL A 72 4.83 0.70 5.44
N ALA A 73 4.20 -0.44 5.66
CA ALA A 73 4.84 -1.68 6.07
C ALA A 73 4.71 -2.70 4.95
N HIS A 74 5.82 -3.26 4.51
CA HIS A 74 5.84 -4.35 3.55
C HIS A 74 6.38 -5.61 4.24
N CYS A 75 5.51 -6.61 4.36
CA CYS A 75 5.89 -7.88 4.92
C CYS A 75 6.75 -8.68 3.94
N ASN A 76 7.77 -9.34 4.45
CA ASN A 76 8.62 -10.24 3.67
C ASN A 76 8.05 -11.67 3.59
N ASP A 77 6.99 -11.97 4.36
CA ASP A 77 6.26 -13.23 4.34
C ASP A 77 4.72 -13.04 4.45
N PRO A 78 3.92 -14.06 4.12
CA PRO A 78 2.44 -13.96 4.12
C PRO A 78 1.81 -13.74 5.50
N TYR A 79 2.54 -14.01 6.59
CA TYR A 79 2.05 -13.90 7.96
C TYR A 79 2.62 -12.70 8.72
N CYS A 80 3.46 -11.88 8.09
CA CYS A 80 4.17 -10.76 8.71
C CYS A 80 4.76 -11.20 10.05
N ALA A 81 5.63 -12.20 10.01
CA ALA A 81 6.24 -12.79 11.18
C ALA A 81 7.77 -12.80 11.06
N GLY A 82 8.43 -12.25 12.06
CA GLY A 82 9.89 -12.25 12.12
C GLY A 82 10.44 -10.97 12.74
N GLY A 83 9.68 -9.87 12.65
CA GLY A 83 10.15 -8.57 13.09
C GLY A 83 11.23 -8.01 12.17
N ASP A 84 11.23 -8.44 10.91
CA ASP A 84 12.16 -8.04 9.85
C ASP A 84 11.42 -7.49 8.60
N GLU A 85 10.19 -7.04 8.81
CA GLU A 85 9.37 -6.32 7.84
C GLU A 85 9.96 -4.94 7.55
N THR A 86 9.86 -4.53 6.28
CA THR A 86 10.32 -3.21 5.84
C THR A 86 9.27 -2.17 6.24
N VAL A 87 9.71 -1.09 6.86
CA VAL A 87 8.84 0.07 7.18
C VAL A 87 9.44 1.34 6.64
N SER A 88 8.64 2.06 5.87
CA SER A 88 9.01 3.32 5.24
C SER A 88 8.01 4.43 5.57
N ARG A 89 8.48 5.68 5.44
CA ARG A 89 7.73 6.90 5.72
C ARG A 89 7.84 7.82 4.51
N PRO A 90 7.19 7.49 3.38
CA PRO A 90 7.37 8.21 2.13
C PRO A 90 7.11 9.71 2.29
N GLY A 91 8.15 10.50 2.07
CA GLY A 91 8.12 11.97 2.21
C GLY A 91 7.87 12.50 3.62
N GLU A 92 7.86 11.64 4.65
CA GLU A 92 7.56 11.98 6.05
C GLU A 92 6.29 12.85 6.23
N VAL A 93 5.26 12.60 5.43
CA VAL A 93 4.08 13.48 5.38
C VAL A 93 3.00 13.10 6.38
N GLU A 94 2.49 14.10 7.09
CA GLU A 94 1.34 13.96 7.98
C GLU A 94 0.04 13.85 7.18
N GLY A 95 -0.82 12.93 7.58
CA GLY A 95 -2.11 12.70 6.94
C GLY A 95 -2.98 11.69 7.67
N SER A 96 -4.14 11.37 7.11
CA SER A 96 -5.06 10.40 7.69
C SER A 96 -5.90 9.69 6.64
N GLY A 97 -6.50 8.56 7.04
CA GLY A 97 -7.39 7.76 6.20
C GLY A 97 -6.77 7.29 4.88
N PRO A 98 -5.58 6.63 4.91
CA PRO A 98 -4.95 6.16 3.68
C PRO A 98 -5.82 5.12 2.98
N SER A 99 -5.79 5.16 1.65
CA SER A 99 -6.28 4.13 0.75
C SER A 99 -5.19 3.84 -0.25
N MET A 100 -4.91 2.56 -0.48
CA MET A 100 -3.78 2.15 -1.29
C MET A 100 -4.17 1.10 -2.34
N ALA A 101 -3.55 1.24 -3.50
CA ALA A 101 -3.50 0.23 -4.55
C ALA A 101 -2.03 -0.06 -4.89
N LEU A 102 -1.76 -1.24 -5.44
CA LEU A 102 -0.45 -1.59 -5.98
C LEU A 102 -0.52 -1.45 -7.49
N ASP A 103 0.47 -0.82 -8.10
CA ASP A 103 0.59 -0.78 -9.55
C ASP A 103 1.10 -2.13 -10.10
N PRO A 104 1.19 -2.31 -11.44
CA PRO A 104 1.64 -3.58 -12.02
C PRO A 104 3.09 -3.97 -11.67
N ALA A 105 3.93 -3.04 -11.21
CA ALA A 105 5.28 -3.32 -10.72
C ALA A 105 5.30 -3.72 -9.23
N GLY A 106 4.15 -3.62 -8.54
CA GLY A 106 4.04 -3.85 -7.11
C GLY A 106 4.28 -2.58 -6.29
N ASN A 107 4.46 -1.43 -6.93
CA ASN A 107 4.75 -0.19 -6.22
C ASN A 107 3.45 0.39 -5.62
N PRO A 108 3.47 0.84 -4.35
CA PRO A 108 2.30 1.44 -3.75
C PRO A 108 1.91 2.79 -4.39
N VAL A 109 0.61 2.98 -4.53
CA VAL A 109 -0.04 4.25 -4.82
C VAL A 109 -1.00 4.52 -3.67
N ILE A 110 -0.81 5.64 -2.97
CA ILE A 110 -1.48 5.89 -1.69
C ILE A 110 -2.19 7.24 -1.76
N ALA A 111 -3.52 7.22 -1.69
CA ALA A 111 -4.33 8.43 -1.55
C ALA A 111 -4.72 8.61 -0.09
N PHE A 112 -4.70 9.83 0.41
CA PHE A 112 -4.97 10.14 1.80
C PHE A 112 -5.46 11.58 1.96
N GLN A 113 -5.97 11.90 3.14
CA GLN A 113 -6.23 13.29 3.53
C GLN A 113 -4.96 13.88 4.15
N THR A 114 -4.46 14.99 3.61
CA THR A 114 -3.29 15.69 4.19
C THR A 114 -3.62 16.37 5.52
N ALA A 115 -2.62 16.82 6.25
CA ALA A 115 -2.81 17.64 7.46
C ALA A 115 -3.59 18.94 7.19
N ASP A 116 -3.45 19.51 5.99
CA ASP A 116 -4.21 20.69 5.52
C ASP A 116 -5.61 20.32 5.01
N ALA A 117 -6.00 19.05 5.15
CA ALA A 117 -7.25 18.48 4.71
C ALA A 117 -7.48 18.54 3.19
N ASP A 118 -6.42 18.56 2.38
CA ASP A 118 -6.46 18.39 0.92
C ASP A 118 -6.38 16.91 0.52
N LEU A 119 -6.60 16.61 -0.76
CA LEU A 119 -6.29 15.30 -1.33
C LEU A 119 -4.78 15.16 -1.54
N GLY A 120 -4.14 14.27 -0.79
CA GLY A 120 -2.76 13.85 -1.01
C GLY A 120 -2.70 12.56 -1.82
N LEU A 121 -1.69 12.42 -2.67
CA LEU A 121 -1.39 11.20 -3.40
C LEU A 121 0.13 10.97 -3.42
N ILE A 122 0.57 9.86 -2.83
CA ILE A 122 1.94 9.36 -2.93
C ILE A 122 1.99 8.29 -4.03
N ARG A 123 3.04 8.36 -4.84
CA ARG A 123 3.43 7.37 -5.83
C ARG A 123 4.82 6.89 -5.49
N CYS A 124 4.93 5.64 -5.05
CA CYS A 124 6.23 5.06 -4.73
C CYS A 124 6.96 4.65 -6.01
N ASP A 125 8.28 4.78 -6.02
CA ASP A 125 9.10 4.31 -7.15
C ASP A 125 9.59 2.87 -7.01
N ASP A 126 9.41 2.27 -5.83
CA ASP A 126 9.69 0.88 -5.54
C ASP A 126 8.61 0.20 -4.66
N PRO A 127 8.63 -1.15 -4.51
CA PRO A 127 7.63 -1.89 -3.73
C PRO A 127 7.63 -1.63 -2.22
N ASP A 128 8.77 -1.26 -1.65
CA ASP A 128 8.92 -0.94 -0.23
C ASP A 128 8.62 0.54 0.08
N CYS A 129 8.48 1.37 -0.96
CA CYS A 129 8.23 2.81 -0.86
C CYS A 129 9.29 3.50 0.02
N ASP A 130 10.55 3.15 -0.19
CA ASP A 130 11.67 3.57 0.66
C ASP A 130 12.71 4.36 -0.13
N GLY A 131 13.32 5.35 0.53
CA GLY A 131 14.24 6.29 -0.09
C GLY A 131 13.58 7.58 -0.57
N ASP A 132 14.19 8.21 -1.57
CA ASP A 132 13.87 9.59 -1.98
C ASP A 132 13.22 9.69 -3.39
N GLY A 133 12.85 8.55 -3.99
CA GLY A 133 12.30 8.49 -5.34
C GLY A 133 10.79 8.67 -5.41
N ASP A 134 10.11 8.58 -4.27
CA ASP A 134 8.66 8.74 -4.17
C ASP A 134 8.19 10.13 -4.56
N VAL A 135 7.03 10.18 -5.22
CA VAL A 135 6.42 11.44 -5.67
C VAL A 135 5.14 11.70 -4.89
N LEU A 136 5.10 12.83 -4.19
CA LEU A 136 3.90 13.37 -3.56
C LEU A 136 3.28 14.46 -4.44
N VAL A 137 1.99 14.34 -4.71
CA VAL A 137 1.19 15.37 -5.38
C VAL A 137 -0.08 15.67 -4.59
N HIS A 138 -0.68 16.83 -4.87
CA HIS A 138 -1.93 17.29 -4.26
C HIS A 138 -2.98 17.50 -5.37
N PRO A 139 -3.67 16.43 -5.84
CA PRO A 139 -4.50 16.51 -7.04
C PRO A 139 -5.76 17.39 -6.89
N ASP A 140 -6.18 17.70 -5.67
CA ASP A 140 -7.32 18.58 -5.40
C ASP A 140 -7.02 19.38 -4.13
N ALA A 141 -6.16 20.38 -4.28
CA ALA A 141 -5.88 21.37 -3.24
C ALA A 141 -6.81 22.58 -3.42
N HIS A 142 -7.63 22.90 -2.41
CA HIS A 142 -8.55 24.02 -2.51
C HIS A 142 -8.66 24.80 -1.19
N PRO A 143 -8.37 26.12 -1.17
CA PRO A 143 -8.31 26.90 0.07
C PRO A 143 -9.66 27.00 0.80
N GLU A 144 -10.77 26.91 0.08
CA GLU A 144 -12.12 27.00 0.65
C GLU A 144 -12.80 25.63 0.88
N MET A 145 -12.21 24.51 0.41
CA MET A 145 -12.84 23.19 0.49
C MET A 145 -11.87 22.18 1.05
N THR A 146 -12.27 21.51 2.12
CA THR A 146 -11.48 20.41 2.70
C THR A 146 -12.09 19.07 2.34
N ILE A 147 -11.27 18.03 2.25
CA ILE A 147 -11.73 16.66 2.29
C ILE A 147 -12.57 16.48 3.56
N GLY A 148 -13.76 15.94 3.36
CA GLY A 148 -14.71 15.64 4.40
C GLY A 148 -14.35 14.35 5.14
N GLN A 149 -15.01 14.14 6.28
CA GLN A 149 -14.75 13.04 7.20
C GLN A 149 -14.96 11.61 6.63
N LEU A 150 -15.58 11.44 5.46
CA LEU A 150 -16.08 10.15 4.99
C LEU A 150 -15.07 9.30 4.19
N GLY A 151 -13.79 9.64 4.28
CA GLY A 151 -12.70 8.81 3.78
C GLY A 151 -12.35 9.04 2.30
N VAL A 152 -11.16 8.57 1.95
CA VAL A 152 -10.63 8.52 0.59
C VAL A 152 -10.63 7.06 0.14
N TRP A 153 -11.00 6.82 -1.11
CA TRP A 153 -10.94 5.51 -1.73
C TRP A 153 -10.19 5.61 -3.05
N LEU A 154 -9.16 4.78 -3.21
CA LEU A 154 -8.32 4.74 -4.40
C LEU A 154 -8.43 3.37 -5.07
N GLU A 155 -8.58 3.41 -6.39
CA GLU A 155 -8.26 2.29 -7.27
C GLU A 155 -7.39 2.77 -8.43
N LEU A 156 -6.72 1.83 -9.11
CA LEU A 156 -6.04 2.12 -10.37
C LEU A 156 -6.85 1.57 -11.54
N ASP A 157 -6.90 2.31 -12.63
CA ASP A 157 -7.44 1.78 -13.88
C ASP A 157 -6.43 0.87 -14.59
N ALA A 158 -6.83 0.29 -15.73
CA ALA A 158 -6.00 -0.65 -16.48
C ALA A 158 -4.68 -0.05 -17.00
N SER A 159 -4.54 1.28 -17.01
CA SER A 159 -3.32 1.98 -17.42
C SER A 159 -2.42 2.34 -16.23
N GLY A 160 -2.85 2.03 -14.99
CA GLY A 160 -2.15 2.45 -13.77
C GLY A 160 -2.45 3.88 -13.32
N ASN A 161 -3.51 4.49 -13.86
CA ASN A 161 -3.92 5.84 -13.49
C ASN A 161 -4.87 5.82 -12.28
N PRO A 162 -4.70 6.74 -11.31
CA PRO A 162 -5.58 6.84 -10.16
C PRO A 162 -7.04 7.17 -10.50
N VAL A 163 -7.97 6.46 -9.86
CA VAL A 163 -9.40 6.76 -9.79
C VAL A 163 -9.76 6.87 -8.32
N ILE A 164 -10.07 8.08 -7.86
CA ILE A 164 -10.16 8.42 -6.44
C ILE A 164 -11.56 8.95 -6.12
N LEU A 165 -12.25 8.27 -5.21
CA LEU A 165 -13.53 8.70 -4.65
C LEU A 165 -13.27 9.30 -3.27
N TYR A 166 -13.75 10.51 -3.02
CA TYR A 166 -13.56 11.18 -1.74
C TYR A 166 -14.73 12.10 -1.43
N SER A 167 -14.98 12.33 -0.15
CA SER A 167 -15.96 13.34 0.27
C SER A 167 -15.27 14.68 0.46
N THR A 168 -15.97 15.79 0.19
CA THR A 168 -15.55 17.13 0.61
C THR A 168 -16.54 17.70 1.60
N SER A 169 -16.06 18.50 2.54
CA SER A 169 -16.87 19.31 3.45
C SER A 169 -16.63 20.79 3.16
N HIS A 170 -17.71 21.52 2.90
CA HIS A 170 -17.63 22.98 2.83
C HIS A 170 -18.04 23.55 4.19
N TRP A 171 -17.05 23.85 5.03
CA TRP A 171 -17.28 24.29 6.41
C TRP A 171 -17.90 25.69 6.50
N THR A 172 -17.66 26.54 5.51
CA THR A 172 -18.05 27.95 5.49
C THR A 172 -19.52 28.19 5.10
N ASP A 173 -20.13 27.27 4.33
CA ASP A 173 -21.50 27.45 3.82
C ASP A 173 -22.55 26.55 4.48
N GLY A 174 -22.18 25.73 5.48
CA GLY A 174 -23.09 24.74 6.07
C GLY A 174 -23.59 23.70 5.05
N GLY A 175 -22.87 23.54 3.94
CA GLY A 175 -23.20 22.60 2.88
C GLY A 175 -23.02 21.15 3.33
N MET A 176 -23.93 20.29 2.89
CA MET A 176 -23.76 18.84 3.09
C MET A 176 -22.50 18.36 2.36
N PRO A 177 -21.79 17.35 2.89
CA PRO A 177 -20.60 16.84 2.24
C PRO A 177 -20.95 16.34 0.82
N ARG A 178 -20.09 16.65 -0.15
CA ARG A 178 -20.26 16.20 -1.53
C ARG A 178 -19.33 15.04 -1.80
N LEU A 179 -19.81 14.07 -2.55
CA LEU A 179 -18.97 13.00 -3.07
C LEU A 179 -18.34 13.47 -4.39
N LYS A 180 -17.01 13.47 -4.48
CA LYS A 180 -16.26 13.78 -5.69
C LYS A 180 -15.56 12.52 -6.19
N LEU A 181 -15.53 12.35 -7.51
CA LEU A 181 -14.76 11.32 -8.20
C LEU A 181 -13.70 12.02 -9.05
N LEU A 182 -12.43 11.79 -8.73
CA LEU A 182 -11.30 12.20 -9.55
C LEU A 182 -10.86 11.00 -10.40
N ARG A 183 -10.72 11.21 -11.70
CA ARG A 183 -10.09 10.25 -12.62
C ARG A 183 -8.91 10.92 -13.30
N CYS A 184 -7.70 10.47 -12.98
CA CYS A 184 -6.50 11.02 -13.56
C CYS A 184 -6.27 10.45 -14.97
N ASP A 185 -5.74 11.28 -15.87
CA ASP A 185 -5.36 10.91 -17.23
C ASP A 185 -3.90 10.45 -17.32
N ASP A 186 -3.09 10.72 -16.30
CA ASP A 186 -1.74 10.20 -16.11
C ASP A 186 -1.51 9.62 -14.68
N PRO A 187 -0.43 8.86 -14.48
CA PRO A 187 -0.13 8.21 -13.20
C PRO A 187 0.08 9.18 -12.01
N PHE A 188 0.53 10.40 -12.27
CA PHE A 188 0.85 11.39 -11.25
C PHE A 188 -0.25 12.43 -11.08
N CYS A 189 -1.40 12.27 -11.76
CA CYS A 189 -2.45 13.28 -11.80
C CYS A 189 -1.88 14.68 -12.14
N ALA A 190 -0.85 14.73 -12.98
CA ALA A 190 -0.13 15.93 -13.32
C ALA A 190 -0.98 16.81 -14.22
N GLY A 191 -1.28 18.03 -13.76
CA GLY A 191 -2.02 19.00 -14.57
C GLY A 191 -3.53 18.97 -14.38
N VAL A 192 -4.05 18.24 -13.37
CA VAL A 192 -5.42 18.46 -12.91
C VAL A 192 -5.54 19.89 -12.36
N SER A 193 -6.10 20.76 -13.20
CA SER A 193 -6.74 21.99 -12.73
C SER A 193 -8.11 21.61 -12.16
N PRO A 194 -8.66 22.33 -11.17
CA PRO A 194 -9.79 21.84 -10.38
C PRO A 194 -11.02 21.71 -11.27
N LEU A 195 -11.49 20.50 -11.59
CA LEU A 195 -12.88 20.17 -12.02
C LEU A 195 -13.00 18.74 -12.58
N ASP A 196 -13.70 17.87 -11.84
CA ASP A 196 -14.89 17.19 -12.38
C ASP A 196 -15.77 16.70 -11.21
N VAL A 197 -16.78 17.49 -10.85
CA VAL A 197 -17.77 17.10 -9.83
C VAL A 197 -18.83 16.26 -10.54
N LEU A 198 -18.70 14.94 -10.48
CA LEU A 198 -19.81 14.08 -10.88
C LEU A 198 -20.99 14.30 -9.94
N GLY A 199 -22.05 14.92 -10.45
CA GLY A 199 -23.37 14.92 -9.81
C GLY A 199 -23.70 16.16 -8.97
N GLY A 200 -23.53 17.34 -9.55
CA GLY A 200 -24.18 18.56 -9.09
C GLY A 200 -24.00 19.61 -10.17
N ALA A 201 -25.10 20.20 -10.63
CA ALA A 201 -25.13 21.16 -11.73
C ALA A 201 -23.93 22.11 -11.72
N ALA A 202 -23.43 22.42 -12.91
CA ALA A 202 -22.54 23.55 -13.18
C ALA A 202 -22.84 24.72 -12.22
N ALA A 203 -22.03 24.83 -11.18
CA ALA A 203 -22.01 25.94 -10.24
C ALA A 203 -20.56 26.42 -10.11
N TYR A 204 -19.88 26.50 -11.26
CA TYR A 204 -18.83 27.47 -11.50
C TYR A 204 -19.22 28.20 -12.79
N ALA A 205 -20.37 28.88 -12.72
CA ALA A 205 -20.61 30.03 -13.57
C ALA A 205 -19.88 31.20 -12.91
N GLU A 206 -18.92 31.77 -13.64
CA GLU A 206 -18.42 33.14 -13.53
C GLU A 206 -17.63 33.51 -12.25
N LEU A 207 -16.29 33.52 -12.37
CA LEU A 207 -15.49 34.59 -11.77
C LEU A 207 -15.46 35.76 -12.77
N THR A 208 -16.38 36.71 -12.57
CA THR A 208 -16.21 38.13 -12.89
C THR A 208 -16.69 38.97 -11.72
#